data_AF-A0A9P6RYE8-F1
#
_entry.id   AF-A0A9P6RYE8-F1
#
_cell.length_a   1.000
_cell.length_b   1.000
_cell.length_c   1.000
_cell.angle_alpha   90.00
_cell.angle_beta   90.00
_cell.angle_gamma   90.00
#
_symmetry.space_group_name_H-M   'P 1'
#
loop_
_entity.id
_entity.type
_entity.pdbx_description
1 polymer ?
#
loop_
_entity_poly.entity_id
_entity_poly.type
_entity_poly.pdbx_seq_one_letter_code
_entity_poly.pdbx_strand_id
1 'polypeptide(L)' 'MSLVNRPNPVPHLQRLYQAPTHVPIYLRKGGDKFIMTAFGSIMLIGLTGSLYGASKMARGDKN' A
#
# COMPACT_ATOMS: atom_id res chain seq x y z
N MET A 1 -23.90 12.64 25.80
CA MET A 1 -24.36 13.22 24.52
C MET A 1 -23.13 13.78 23.82
N SER A 2 -22.79 13.34 22.60
CA SER A 2 -21.60 13.83 21.89
C SER A 2 -21.75 15.32 21.60
N LEU A 3 -20.82 16.15 22.07
CA LEU A 3 -20.80 17.61 21.86
C LEU A 3 -20.53 18.01 20.41
N VAL A 4 -20.14 17.05 19.55
CA VAL A 4 -19.81 17.27 18.14
C VAL A 4 -20.59 16.27 17.30
N ASN A 5 -21.38 16.77 16.34
CA ASN A 5 -21.98 15.96 15.30
C ASN A 5 -20.87 15.57 14.30
N ARG A 6 -20.41 14.31 14.34
CA ARG A 6 -19.54 13.76 13.30
C ARG A 6 -20.42 13.06 12.26
N PRO A 7 -20.54 13.61 11.04
CA PRO A 7 -21.31 12.95 9.99
C PRO A 7 -20.71 11.58 9.68
N ASN A 8 -21.58 10.58 9.50
CA ASN A 8 -21.17 9.23 9.16
C ASN A 8 -20.60 9.18 7.73
N PRO A 9 -19.32 8.82 7.52
CA PRO A 9 -18.71 8.77 6.19
C PRO A 9 -19.07 7.50 5.40
N VAL A 10 -19.70 6.50 6.04
CA VAL A 10 -19.96 5.19 5.43
C VAL A 10 -20.72 5.27 4.09
N PRO A 11 -21.83 6.02 3.95
CA PRO A 11 -22.54 6.11 2.67
C PRO A 11 -21.69 6.71 1.54
N HIS A 12 -20.81 7.66 1.86
CA HIS A 12 -19.88 8.23 0.90
C HIS A 12 -18.84 7.20 0.44
N LEU A 13 -18.26 6.44 1.37
CA LEU A 13 -17.30 5.38 1.06
C LEU A 13 -17.96 4.25 0.25
N GLN A 14 -19.19 3.86 0.58
CA GLN A 14 -19.94 2.86 -0.19
C GLN A 14 -20.07 3.28 -1.66
N ARG A 15 -20.48 4.52 -1.93
CA ARG A 15 -20.56 5.04 -3.31
C ARG A 15 -19.19 5.01 -4.02
N LEU A 16 -18.12 5.39 -3.32
CA LEU A 16 -16.75 5.36 -3.86
C LEU A 16 -16.30 3.93 -4.25
N TYR A 17 -16.49 2.96 -3.35
CA TYR A 17 -16.04 1.57 -3.56
C TYR A 17 -16.99 0.69 -4.37
N GLN A 18 -18.24 1.12 -4.58
CA GLN A 18 -19.23 0.40 -5.39
C GLN A 18 -19.45 1.02 -6.77
N ALA A 19 -18.92 2.22 -7.04
CA ALA A 19 -19.00 2.82 -8.38
C ALA A 19 -18.43 1.87 -9.45
N PRO A 20 -19.08 1.76 -10.62
CA PRO A 20 -18.59 0.94 -11.74
C PRO A 20 -17.36 1.61 -12.35
N THR A 21 -16.18 1.11 -12.01
CA THR A 21 -14.90 1.64 -12.49
C THR A 21 -13.95 0.48 -12.82
N HIS A 22 -13.01 0.73 -13.73
CA HIS A 22 -11.91 -0.20 -14.03
C HIS A 22 -10.71 -0.04 -13.07
N VAL A 23 -10.86 0.77 -12.02
CA VAL A 23 -9.78 1.02 -11.06
C VAL A 23 -9.76 -0.11 -10.02
N PRO A 24 -8.60 -0.76 -9.80
CA PRO A 24 -8.47 -1.78 -8.76
C PRO A 24 -8.89 -1.26 -7.38
N ILE A 25 -9.43 -2.16 -6.54
CA ILE A 25 -9.98 -1.80 -5.22
C ILE A 25 -8.97 -1.04 -4.33
N TYR A 26 -7.69 -1.40 -4.44
CA TYR A 26 -6.58 -0.85 -3.65
C TYR A 26 -6.01 0.46 -4.21
N LEU A 27 -6.62 1.04 -5.24
CA LEU A 27 -6.27 2.35 -5.82
C LEU A 27 -7.46 3.32 -5.87
N ARG A 28 -8.58 2.99 -5.22
CA ARG A 28 -9.84 3.73 -5.40
C ARG A 28 -9.88 5.08 -4.70
N LYS A 29 -9.20 5.26 -3.57
CA LYS A 29 -9.23 6.51 -2.82
C LYS A 29 -8.12 7.45 -3.29
N GLY A 30 -8.41 8.75 -3.31
CA GLY A 30 -7.41 9.80 -3.53
C GLY A 30 -6.34 9.74 -2.44
N GLY A 31 -5.18 9.14 -2.76
CA GLY A 31 -4.07 8.90 -1.84
C GLY A 31 -3.53 7.47 -1.91
N ASP A 32 -4.34 6.50 -2.33
CA ASP A 32 -3.93 5.09 -2.38
C ASP A 32 -2.75 4.85 -3.33
N LYS A 33 -2.68 5.61 -4.43
CA LYS A 33 -1.55 5.55 -5.36
C LYS A 33 -0.22 5.90 -4.68
N PHE A 34 -0.21 6.89 -3.79
CA PHE A 34 0.99 7.26 -3.04
C PHE A 34 1.39 6.16 -2.07
N ILE A 35 0.42 5.61 -1.33
CA ILE A 35 0.64 4.51 -0.39
C ILE A 35 1.18 3.27 -1.10
N MET A 36 0.58 2.89 -2.23
CA MET A 36 1.01 1.74 -3.03
C MET A 36 2.40 1.94 -3.64
N THR A 37 2.73 3.16 -4.05
CA THR A 37 4.08 3.50 -4.53
C THR A 37 5.10 3.36 -3.40
N ALA A 38 4.81 3.90 -2.22
CA ALA A 38 5.70 3.81 -1.06
C ALA A 38 5.90 2.34 -0.62
N PHE A 39 4.82 1.57 -0.55
CA PHE A 39 4.87 0.13 -0.26
C PHE A 39 5.72 -0.62 -1.28
N GLY A 40 5.50 -0.38 -2.57
CA GLY A 40 6.26 -1.01 -3.65
C GLY A 40 7.76 -0.71 -3.56
N SER A 41 8.15 0.53 -3.24
CA SER A 41 9.55 0.91 -3.06
C SER A 41 10.22 0.18 -1.90
N ILE A 42 9.56 0.09 -0.75
CA ILE A 42 10.10 -0.61 0.43
C ILE A 42 10.28 -2.11 0.12
N MET A 43 9.27 -2.71 -0.50
CA MET A 43 9.32 -4.12 -0.90
C MET A 43 10.43 -4.40 -1.90
N LEU A 44 10.60 -3.52 -2.90
CA LEU A 44 11.67 -3.65 -3.90
C LEU A 44 13.05 -3.59 -3.22
N ILE A 45 13.28 -2.62 -2.34
CA ILE A 45 14.54 -2.49 -1.61
C ILE A 45 14.82 -3.73 -0.76
N GLY A 46 13.82 -4.19 0.00
CA GLY A 46 13.93 -5.39 0.82
C GLY A 46 14.23 -6.64 0.00
N LEU A 47 13.52 -6.83 -1.12
CA LEU A 47 13.73 -7.97 -2.01
C LEU A 47 15.14 -7.95 -2.61
N THR A 48 15.57 -6.80 -3.14
CA THR A 48 16.90 -6.66 -3.75
C THR A 48 18.01 -6.88 -2.72
N GLY A 49 17.85 -6.34 -1.50
CA GLY A 49 18.78 -6.57 -0.40
C GLY A 49 18.83 -8.04 0.03
N SER A 50 17.68 -8.71 0.10
CA SER A 50 17.61 -10.14 0.45
C SER A 50 18.30 -11.03 -0.60
N LEU A 51 18.11 -10.73 -1.89
CA LEU A 51 18.74 -11.45 -3.00
C LEU A 51 20.26 -11.22 -3.00
N TYR A 52 20.69 -9.99 -2.72
CA TYR A 52 22.10 -9.66 -2.59
C TYR A 52 22.75 -10.42 -1.43
N GLY A 53 22.12 -10.43 -0.25
CA GLY A 53 22.57 -11.19 0.90
C GLY A 53 22.62 -12.71 0.62
N ALA A 54 21.59 -13.24 -0.05
CA ALA A 54 21.55 -14.63 -0.47
C ALA A 54 22.69 -14.97 -1.45
N SER A 55 22.99 -14.09 -2.41
CA SER A 55 24.11 -14.28 -3.32
C SER A 55 25.46 -14.24 -2.61
N LYS A 56 25.64 -13.41 -1.58
CA LYS A 56 26.86 -13.40 -0.76
C LYS A 56 27.01 -14.70 0.03
N MET A 57 25.93 -15.16 0.67
CA MET A 57 25.92 -16.46 1.37
C MET A 57 26.26 -17.62 0.44
N ALA A 58 25.70 -17.64 -0.78
CA ALA A 58 26.00 -18.66 -1.78
C ALA A 58 27.47 -18.64 -2.25
N ARG A 59 28.11 -17.46 -2.27
CA ARG A 59 29.53 -17.30 -2.61
C ARG A 59 30.47 -17.49 -1.42
N GLY A 60 29.94 -17.60 -0.21
CA GLY A 60 30.72 -17.65 1.04
C GLY A 60 31.41 -16.34 1.41
N ASP A 61 31.01 -15.21 0.79
CA ASP A 61 31.58 -13.90 1.05
C ASP A 61 30.95 -13.28 2.32
N LYS A 62 31.80 -12.87 3.26
CA LYS A 62 31.42 -12.43 4.61
C LYS A 62 31.48 -10.90 4.78
N ASN A 63 32.04 -10.20 3.80
CA ASN A 63 32.21 -8.73 3.81
C ASN A 63 30.99 -8.04 3.21
#